data_AF-A0A7I9ZB35-F1
#
_entry.id   AF-A0A7I9ZB35-F1
#
_cell.length_a   1.000
_cell.length_b   1.000
_cell.length_c   1.000
_cell.angle_alpha   90.00
_cell.angle_beta   90.00
_cell.angle_gamma   90.00
#
_symmetry.space_group_name_H-M   'P 1'
#
loop_
_entity.id
_entity.type
_entity.pdbx_description
1 polymer ?
#
loop_
_entity_poly.entity_id
_entity_poly.type
_entity_poly.pdbx_seq_one_letter_code
_entity_poly.pdbx_strand_id
1 'polypeptide(L)'
;MLEHPLPWTKMRQVYRLLGLVRRHGAEAVDDACRRALDAEVIDVGLIERMLTRGAGAQLPLIPKPSPTASRFVRAATDFTVRRPS
;
A
#
# COMPACT_ATOMS: atom_id res chain seq x y z
N MET A 1 20.35 -4.30 17.14
CA MET A 1 19.32 -5.37 17.19
C MET A 1 19.20 -5.96 18.59
N LEU A 2 20.30 -6.34 19.23
CA LEU A 2 20.28 -6.82 20.62
C LEU A 2 20.00 -5.68 21.64
N GLU A 3 20.40 -4.45 21.32
CA GLU A 3 20.07 -3.25 22.12
C GLU A 3 18.61 -2.78 22.00
N HIS A 4 17.78 -3.42 21.17
CA HIS A 4 16.37 -3.05 21.09
C HIS A 4 15.65 -3.54 22.36
N PRO A 5 14.71 -2.79 22.96
CA PRO A 5 13.92 -3.25 24.10
C PRO A 5 13.17 -4.59 23.90
N LEU A 6 13.02 -5.07 22.66
CA LEU A 6 12.40 -6.35 22.34
C LEU A 6 13.25 -7.12 21.31
N PRO A 7 14.46 -7.58 21.71
CA PRO A 7 15.44 -8.09 20.76
C PRO A 7 14.99 -9.41 20.12
N TRP A 8 14.35 -10.29 20.90
CA TRP A 8 13.85 -11.57 20.39
C TRP A 8 12.69 -11.39 19.39
N THR A 9 11.83 -10.40 19.61
CA THR A 9 10.76 -10.07 18.66
C THR A 9 11.33 -9.63 17.32
N LYS A 10 12.36 -8.77 17.33
CA LYS A 10 13.07 -8.37 16.10
C LYS A 10 13.77 -9.54 15.43
N MET A 11 14.44 -10.42 16.18
CA MET A 11 15.05 -11.62 15.63
C MET A 11 14.03 -12.54 14.93
N ARG A 12 12.85 -12.75 15.54
CA ARG A 12 11.77 -13.52 14.89
C ARG A 12 11.30 -12.87 13.59
N GLN A 13 11.20 -11.54 13.54
CA GLN A 13 10.88 -10.81 12.30
C GLN A 13 11.94 -11.05 11.22
N VAL A 14 13.23 -11.01 11.57
CA VAL A 14 14.34 -11.31 10.64
C VAL A 14 14.22 -12.74 10.09
N TYR A 15 14.02 -13.74 10.95
CA TYR A 15 13.88 -15.12 10.47
C TYR A 15 12.65 -15.34 9.58
N ARG A 16 11.53 -14.63 9.85
CA ARG A 16 10.36 -14.63 8.97
C ARG A 16 10.72 -14.03 7.61
N LEU A 17 11.40 -12.89 7.57
CA LEU A 17 11.83 -12.26 6.32
C LEU A 17 12.77 -13.16 5.51
N LEU A 18 13.74 -13.82 6.16
CA LEU A 18 14.59 -14.83 5.53
C LEU A 18 13.78 -16.01 4.97
N GLY A 19 12.69 -16.39 5.63
CA GLY A 19 11.74 -17.39 5.12
C GLY A 19 11.02 -16.95 3.85
N LEU A 20 10.64 -15.67 3.76
CA LEU A 20 10.02 -15.11 2.56
C LEU A 20 11.00 -15.09 1.38
N VAL A 21 12.27 -14.75 1.61
CA VAL A 21 13.33 -14.80 0.57
C VAL A 21 13.45 -16.21 -0.02
N ARG A 22 13.42 -17.24 0.84
CA ARG A 22 13.47 -18.64 0.37
C ARG A 22 12.25 -19.06 -0.45
N ARG A 23 11.06 -18.49 -0.19
CA ARG A 23 9.81 -18.84 -0.90
C ARG A 23 9.59 -18.05 -2.18
N HIS A 24 9.89 -16.77 -2.17
CA HIS A 24 9.52 -15.82 -3.23
C HIS A 24 10.71 -15.31 -4.04
N GLY A 25 11.95 -15.64 -3.64
CA GLY A 25 13.17 -15.12 -4.25
C GLY A 25 13.61 -13.79 -3.66
N ALA A 26 14.91 -13.50 -3.75
CA ALA A 26 15.50 -12.31 -3.15
C ALA A 26 15.02 -11.01 -3.79
N GLU A 27 14.96 -10.95 -5.13
CA GLU A 27 14.57 -9.72 -5.84
C GLU A 27 13.14 -9.28 -5.51
N ALA A 28 12.17 -10.19 -5.56
CA ALA A 28 10.79 -9.86 -5.24
C ALA A 28 10.62 -9.36 -3.80
N VAL A 29 11.38 -9.94 -2.85
CA VAL A 29 11.37 -9.50 -1.45
C VAL A 29 12.05 -8.16 -1.27
N ASP A 30 13.19 -7.92 -1.93
CA ASP A 30 13.88 -6.63 -1.88
C ASP A 30 13.01 -5.49 -2.43
N ASP A 31 12.34 -5.74 -3.56
CA ASP A 31 11.38 -4.82 -4.16
C ASP A 31 10.21 -4.48 -3.23
N ALA A 32 9.70 -5.49 -2.51
CA ALA A 32 8.62 -5.29 -1.54
C ALA A 32 9.12 -4.52 -0.29
N CYS A 33 10.33 -4.81 0.19
CA CYS A 33 10.98 -4.07 1.27
C CYS A 33 11.16 -2.60 0.88
N ARG A 34 11.64 -2.31 -0.33
CA ARG A 34 11.84 -0.95 -0.83
C ARG A 34 10.53 -0.16 -0.84
N ARG A 35 9.48 -0.73 -1.44
CA ARG A 35 8.13 -0.14 -1.47
C ARG A 35 7.54 0.09 -0.07
N ALA A 36 7.80 -0.80 0.88
CA ALA A 36 7.36 -0.61 2.26
C ALA A 36 8.12 0.53 2.97
N LEU A 37 9.42 0.65 2.73
CA LEU A 37 10.25 1.72 3.26
C LEU A 37 9.91 3.09 2.64
N ASP A 38 9.56 3.14 1.36
CA ASP A 38 9.05 4.36 0.71
C ASP A 38 7.76 4.87 1.39
N ALA A 39 7.01 3.98 2.03
CA ALA A 39 5.82 4.30 2.84
C ALA A 39 6.13 4.38 4.35
N GLU A 40 7.39 4.37 4.75
CA GLU A 40 7.87 4.40 6.15
C GLU A 40 7.35 3.24 7.03
N VAL A 41 7.02 2.09 6.42
CA VAL A 41 6.47 0.92 7.14
C VAL A 41 7.54 -0.16 7.38
N ILE A 42 7.68 -0.59 8.64
CA ILE A 42 8.52 -1.73 9.04
C ILE A 42 7.62 -2.87 9.56
N ASP A 43 6.94 -3.56 8.65
CA ASP A 43 6.05 -4.70 8.93
C ASP A 43 6.30 -5.88 7.97
N VAL A 44 6.83 -6.99 8.50
CA VAL A 44 7.10 -8.21 7.71
C VAL A 44 5.80 -8.87 7.22
N GLY A 45 4.69 -8.72 7.95
CA GLY A 45 3.37 -9.18 7.49
C GLY A 45 2.87 -8.39 6.28
N LEU A 46 3.21 -7.10 6.18
CA LEU A 46 2.90 -6.31 4.98
C LEU A 46 3.66 -6.82 3.77
N ILE A 47 4.96 -7.08 3.93
CA ILE A 47 5.81 -7.62 2.87
C ILE A 47 5.24 -8.95 2.37
N GLU A 48 4.87 -9.88 3.26
CA GLU A 48 4.22 -11.14 2.89
C GLU A 48 2.91 -10.94 2.10
N ARG A 49 2.08 -9.97 2.52
CA ARG A 49 0.85 -9.60 1.81
C ARG A 49 1.12 -9.00 0.42
N MET A 50 2.20 -8.24 0.24
CA MET A 50 2.59 -7.67 -1.05
C MET A 50 3.07 -8.77 -2.02
N LEU A 51 3.83 -9.73 -1.51
CA LEU A 51 4.33 -10.87 -2.29
C LEU A 51 3.20 -11.81 -2.71
N THR A 52 2.26 -12.09 -1.81
CA THR A 52 1.13 -12.99 -2.08
C THR A 52 0.05 -12.39 -2.97
N ARG A 53 -0.17 -11.07 -2.92
CA ARG A 53 -1.12 -10.37 -3.82
C ARG A 53 -0.58 -10.14 -5.24
N GLY A 54 0.68 -10.52 -5.51
CA GLY A 54 1.35 -10.28 -6.78
C GLY A 54 1.99 -8.91 -6.79
N ALA A 55 3.30 -8.87 -6.51
CA ALA A 55 4.13 -7.68 -6.67
C ALA A 55 4.19 -7.29 -8.16
N GLY A 56 3.20 -6.52 -8.64
CA GLY A 56 3.19 -6.07 -10.04
C GLY A 56 1.82 -5.95 -10.69
N ALA A 57 0.73 -6.38 -10.03
CA ALA A 57 -0.57 -5.87 -10.41
C ALA A 57 -0.64 -4.40 -9.94
N GLN A 58 -0.03 -3.50 -10.73
CA GLN A 58 -0.51 -2.13 -10.84
C GLN A 58 -2.02 -2.31 -10.94
N LEU A 59 -2.76 -1.95 -9.89
CA LEU A 59 -4.21 -1.88 -9.97
C LEU A 59 -4.46 -1.12 -11.26
N PRO A 60 -5.18 -1.72 -12.24
CA PRO A 60 -5.35 -1.07 -13.53
C PRO A 60 -5.76 0.35 -13.22
N LEU A 61 -4.95 1.32 -13.66
CA LEU A 61 -5.21 2.74 -13.44
C LEU A 61 -6.67 2.89 -13.80
N ILE A 62 -7.51 3.18 -12.80
CA ILE A 62 -8.95 3.26 -13.02
C ILE A 62 -9.07 4.25 -14.17
N PRO A 63 -9.55 3.82 -15.36
CA PRO A 63 -9.54 4.70 -16.51
C PRO A 63 -10.33 5.93 -16.09
N LYS A 64 -9.71 7.10 -16.24
CA LYS A 64 -10.34 8.37 -15.89
C LYS A 64 -11.74 8.34 -16.53
N PRO A 65 -12.83 8.44 -15.75
CA PRO A 65 -14.16 8.34 -16.31
C PRO A 65 -14.28 9.36 -17.44
N SER A 66 -14.96 8.96 -18.53
CA SER A 66 -15.14 9.86 -19.67
C SER A 66 -15.74 11.19 -19.18
N PRO A 67 -15.41 12.32 -19.84
CA PRO A 67 -15.91 13.63 -19.41
C PRO A 67 -17.44 13.77 -19.54
N THR A 68 -18.15 12.74 -20.00
CA THR A 68 -19.60 12.72 -20.02
C THR A 68 -20.12 12.72 -18.59
N ALA A 69 -20.63 13.88 -18.16
CA ALA A 69 -21.33 14.02 -16.90
C ALA A 69 -22.44 12.96 -16.79
N SER A 70 -22.42 12.19 -15.70
CA SER A 70 -23.50 11.25 -15.40
C SER A 70 -24.83 12.00 -15.32
N ARG A 71 -25.95 11.34 -15.65
CA ARG A 71 -27.31 11.90 -15.52
C ARG A 71 -27.66 12.40 -14.11
N PHE A 72 -26.87 12.02 -13.11
CA PHE A 72 -27.00 12.44 -11.72
C PHE A 72 -26.19 13.69 -11.36
N VAL A 73 -25.35 14.21 -12.27
CA VAL A 73 -24.59 15.46 -12.06
C VAL A 73 -25.58 16.64 -12.08
N ARG A 74 -25.59 17.43 -11.00
CA ARG A 74 -26.38 18.66 -10.90
C ARG A 74 -25.57 19.89 -11.29
N ALA A 75 -26.26 20.92 -11.75
CA ALA A 75 -25.64 22.20 -12.06
C ALA A 75 -25.10 22.85 -10.76
N ALA A 76 -23.94 23.50 -10.82
CA ALA A 76 -23.33 24.15 -9.66
C ALA A 76 -24.24 25.22 -9.03
N THR A 77 -25.12 25.82 -9.84
CA THR A 77 -26.14 26.78 -9.42
C THR A 77 -27.15 26.20 -8.44
N ASP A 78 -27.45 24.90 -8.50
CA ASP A 78 -28.37 24.22 -7.58
C ASP A 78 -27.83 24.21 -6.14
N PHE A 79 -26.51 24.36 -5.95
CA PHE A 79 -25.85 24.36 -4.65
C PHE A 79 -25.61 25.77 -4.09
N THR A 80 -26.08 26.82 -4.77
CA THR A 80 -25.88 28.18 -4.29
C THR A 80 -26.81 28.48 -3.11
N VAL A 81 -26.22 28.71 -1.93
CA VAL A 81 -26.95 29.14 -0.73
C VAL A 81 -27.07 30.67 -0.77
N ARG A 82 -28.30 31.18 -0.85
CA ARG A 82 -28.56 32.62 -0.72
C ARG A 82 -28.35 33.03 0.74
N ARG A 83 -27.40 33.92 1.01
CA ARG A 83 -27.22 34.52 2.33
C ARG A 83 -28.43 35.41 2.65
N PRO A 84 -29.15 35.19 3.76
CA PRO A 84 -30.19 36.12 4.19
C PRO A 84 -29.54 37.42 4.69
N SER A 85 -30.12 38.54 4.28
CA SER A 85 -29.80 39.93 4.68
C SER A 85 -30.37 40.26 6.06
#